data_AF-A0A124ISS7-F1
#
_entry.id   AF-A0A124ISS7-F1
#
_cell.length_a   1.000
_cell.length_b   1.000
_cell.length_c   1.000
_cell.angle_alpha   90.00
_cell.angle_beta   90.00
_cell.angle_gamma   90.00
#
_symmetry.space_group_name_H-M   'P 1'
#
loop_
_entity.id
_entity.type
_entity.pdbx_description
1 polymer ?
#
loop_
_entity_poly.entity_id
_entity_poly.type
_entity_poly.pdbx_seq_one_letter_code
_entity_poly.pdbx_strand_id
1 'polypeptide(L)'
;MDLRQMFLEAGRKFEEGGLVLDVDERRLVVVGDLHGDKDTLDAVLGRWDGEKFLFLGDYVDRGDRGLEVLATVVRLYLEGKAYVLRGNHESPLMNEDGGFMAELCILKKIPNCGELYGYIEQMFARMPVAARINGAVLAVHGGIPLREPSMEPASIAELAKPSDDLVLPEDPLVYQALWNDPCDCDTHAPSPRGPGIWLYGRDPTERF
;
A
#
# COMPACT_ATOMS: atom_id res chain seq x y z
N MET A 1 -5.88 -22.85 -3.24
CA MET A 1 -4.99 -22.18 -4.21
C MET A 1 -3.61 -22.12 -3.57
N ASP A 2 -2.55 -22.46 -4.31
CA ASP A 2 -1.16 -22.28 -3.85
C ASP A 2 -0.83 -20.78 -3.70
N LEU A 3 0.03 -20.41 -2.76
CA LEU A 3 0.37 -19.00 -2.48
C LEU A 3 0.95 -18.30 -3.70
N ARG A 4 1.79 -18.99 -4.48
CA ARG A 4 2.41 -18.42 -5.70
C ARG A 4 1.35 -18.04 -6.72
N GLN A 5 0.42 -18.96 -6.97
CA GLN A 5 -0.68 -18.74 -7.91
C GLN A 5 -1.62 -17.62 -7.43
N MET A 6 -1.84 -17.51 -6.12
CA MET A 6 -2.61 -16.44 -5.52
C MET A 6 -2.00 -15.07 -5.77
N PHE A 7 -0.70 -14.89 -5.48
CA PHE A 7 -0.02 -13.61 -5.69
C PHE A 7 0.11 -13.26 -7.17
N LEU A 8 0.32 -14.25 -8.04
CA LEU A 8 0.28 -14.06 -9.50
C LEU A 8 -1.09 -13.64 -10.02
N GLU A 9 -2.18 -14.22 -9.51
CA GLU A 9 -3.54 -13.82 -9.89
C GLU A 9 -3.85 -12.41 -9.38
N ALA A 10 -3.52 -12.11 -8.13
CA ALA A 10 -3.73 -10.79 -7.55
C ALA A 10 -2.98 -9.71 -8.32
N GLY A 11 -1.69 -9.92 -8.63
CA GLY A 11 -0.88 -9.01 -9.41
C GLY A 11 -1.49 -8.69 -10.77
N ARG A 12 -2.00 -9.70 -11.50
CA ARG A 12 -2.70 -9.48 -12.78
C ARG A 12 -3.97 -8.64 -12.63
N LYS A 13 -4.78 -8.92 -11.60
CA LYS A 13 -6.00 -8.13 -11.35
C LYS A 13 -5.68 -6.69 -10.93
N PHE A 14 -4.60 -6.46 -10.18
CA PHE A 14 -4.17 -5.10 -9.86
C PHE A 14 -3.76 -4.33 -11.11
N GLU A 15 -2.99 -4.97 -12.00
CA GLU A 15 -2.59 -4.38 -13.28
C GLU A 15 -3.81 -4.02 -14.15
N GLU A 16 -4.83 -4.89 -14.21
CA GLU A 16 -6.09 -4.60 -14.90
C GLU A 16 -6.88 -3.44 -14.26
N GLY A 17 -6.84 -3.31 -12.93
CA GLY A 17 -7.54 -2.28 -12.17
C GLY A 17 -6.84 -0.91 -12.18
N GLY A 18 -5.54 -0.87 -12.48
CA GLY A 18 -4.73 0.34 -12.46
C GLY A 18 -4.35 0.81 -11.05
N LEU A 19 -3.55 1.87 -11.00
CA LEU A 19 -2.94 2.34 -9.75
C LEU A 19 -3.84 3.22 -8.89
N VAL A 20 -4.91 3.76 -9.47
CA VAL A 20 -5.90 4.57 -8.78
C VAL A 20 -7.24 3.89 -8.92
N LEU A 21 -7.81 3.48 -7.78
CA LEU A 21 -9.11 2.83 -7.74
C LEU A 21 -10.23 3.85 -7.64
N ASP A 22 -11.34 3.60 -8.33
CA ASP A 22 -12.62 4.24 -8.05
C ASP A 22 -13.48 3.29 -7.21
N VAL A 23 -13.80 3.72 -5.97
CA VAL A 23 -14.55 2.93 -5.01
C VAL A 23 -15.92 3.57 -4.81
N ASP A 24 -16.98 2.87 -5.19
CA ASP A 24 -18.37 3.28 -4.98
C ASP A 24 -19.05 2.30 -4.03
N GLU A 25 -19.02 2.62 -2.73
CA GLU A 25 -19.54 1.75 -1.69
C GLU A 25 -20.35 2.57 -0.67
N ARG A 26 -21.56 2.08 -0.37
CA ARG A 26 -22.43 2.71 0.64
C ARG A 26 -21.85 2.58 2.04
N ARG A 27 -21.20 1.45 2.34
CA ARG A 27 -20.54 1.16 3.60
C ARG A 27 -19.20 0.49 3.31
N LEU A 28 -18.15 1.03 3.91
CA LEU A 28 -16.78 0.61 3.69
C LEU A 28 -16.03 0.70 5.01
N VAL A 29 -15.31 -0.36 5.37
CA VAL A 29 -14.41 -0.37 6.53
C VAL A 29 -13.00 -0.11 6.05
N VAL A 30 -12.44 1.02 6.46
CA VAL A 30 -11.05 1.40 6.12
C VAL A 30 -10.13 0.89 7.21
N VAL A 31 -9.08 0.16 6.82
CA VAL A 31 -8.10 -0.45 7.71
C VAL A 31 -6.71 0.07 7.36
N GLY A 32 -6.03 0.66 8.34
CA GLY A 32 -4.64 1.09 8.22
C GLY A 32 -3.65 -0.04 8.43
N ASP A 33 -2.46 0.31 8.91
CA ASP A 33 -1.32 -0.59 9.06
C ASP A 33 -1.63 -1.82 9.91
N LEU A 34 -1.07 -2.96 9.51
CA LEU A 34 -1.20 -4.23 10.22
C LEU A 34 0.15 -4.79 10.65
N HIS A 35 1.21 -4.60 9.84
CA HIS A 35 2.59 -5.01 10.18
C HIS A 35 2.70 -6.43 10.78
N GLY A 36 2.08 -7.40 10.12
CA GLY A 36 2.07 -8.79 10.60
C GLY A 36 1.26 -9.06 11.87
N ASP A 37 0.48 -8.10 12.39
CA ASP A 37 -0.45 -8.33 13.50
C ASP A 37 -1.74 -9.02 13.02
N LYS A 38 -1.64 -10.33 12.92
CA LYS A 38 -2.75 -11.19 12.50
C LYS A 38 -3.91 -11.20 13.50
N ASP A 39 -3.69 -10.98 14.79
CA ASP A 39 -4.77 -11.00 15.79
C ASP A 39 -5.64 -9.74 15.63
N THR A 40 -5.02 -8.58 15.39
CA THR A 40 -5.75 -7.35 15.07
C THR A 40 -6.55 -7.51 13.78
N LEU A 41 -5.97 -8.09 12.72
CA LEU A 41 -6.71 -8.38 11.48
C LEU A 41 -7.94 -9.26 11.76
N ASP A 42 -7.78 -10.35 12.51
CA ASP A 42 -8.90 -11.26 12.82
C ASP A 42 -9.98 -10.58 13.67
N ALA A 43 -9.59 -9.74 14.62
CA ALA A 43 -10.53 -8.96 15.42
C ALA A 43 -11.33 -7.96 14.57
N VAL A 44 -10.68 -7.27 13.62
CA VAL A 44 -11.34 -6.33 12.70
C VAL A 44 -12.31 -7.06 11.77
N LEU A 45 -11.88 -8.17 11.16
CA LEU A 45 -12.73 -8.97 10.28
C LEU A 45 -13.93 -9.56 11.01
N GLY A 46 -13.74 -10.06 12.24
CA GLY A 46 -14.83 -10.60 13.06
C GLY A 46 -15.81 -9.52 13.53
N ARG A 47 -15.32 -8.31 13.85
CA ARG A 47 -16.17 -7.19 14.28
C ARG A 47 -17.06 -6.66 13.15
N TRP A 48 -16.56 -6.68 11.92
CA TRP A 48 -17.22 -6.12 10.74
C TRP A 48 -17.51 -7.18 9.68
N ASP A 49 -17.89 -8.38 10.11
CA ASP A 49 -18.22 -9.48 9.21
C ASP A 49 -19.32 -9.09 8.21
N GLY A 50 -19.16 -9.52 6.96
CA GLY A 50 -20.07 -9.19 5.85
C GLY A 50 -19.88 -7.80 5.22
N GLU A 51 -19.07 -6.92 5.81
CA GLU A 51 -18.76 -5.62 5.21
C GLU A 51 -17.67 -5.71 4.14
N LYS A 52 -17.62 -4.68 3.28
CA LYS A 52 -16.53 -4.51 2.33
C LYS A 52 -15.40 -3.68 2.96
N PHE A 53 -14.16 -4.06 2.67
CA PHE A 53 -12.98 -3.45 3.26
C PHE A 53 -12.18 -2.63 2.24
N LEU A 54 -11.49 -1.60 2.71
CA LEU A 54 -10.39 -0.94 2.01
C LEU A 54 -9.18 -0.97 2.93
N PHE A 55 -8.14 -1.70 2.54
CA PHE A 55 -6.88 -1.72 3.25
C PHE A 55 -5.91 -0.68 2.66
N LEU A 56 -5.22 0.06 3.53
CA LEU A 56 -4.38 1.19 3.13
C LEU A 56 -2.89 0.83 2.93
N GLY A 57 -2.49 -0.43 3.11
CA GLY A 57 -1.09 -0.85 2.98
C GLY A 57 -0.49 -1.35 4.30
N ASP A 58 0.82 -1.60 4.28
CA ASP A 58 1.64 -2.00 5.42
C ASP A 58 1.15 -3.28 6.10
N TYR A 59 1.12 -4.35 5.29
CA TYR A 59 0.68 -5.68 5.68
C TYR A 59 1.79 -6.48 6.37
N VAL A 60 3.02 -6.27 5.91
CA VAL A 60 4.21 -7.06 6.25
C VAL A 60 5.17 -6.27 7.12
N ASP A 61 6.30 -6.91 7.45
CA ASP A 61 7.35 -6.41 8.35
C ASP A 61 6.91 -6.18 9.80
N ARG A 62 7.91 -5.99 10.68
CA ARG A 62 7.84 -5.74 12.13
C ARG A 62 7.26 -6.89 12.96
N GLY A 63 6.12 -7.45 12.57
CA GLY A 63 5.51 -8.65 13.15
C GLY A 63 6.07 -9.95 12.56
N ASP A 64 5.57 -11.08 13.07
CA ASP A 64 6.02 -12.44 12.69
C ASP A 64 4.97 -13.26 11.90
N ARG A 65 3.83 -12.63 11.59
CA ARG A 65 2.73 -13.19 10.80
C ARG A 65 2.39 -12.33 9.58
N GLY A 66 3.37 -11.63 9.01
CA GLY A 66 3.24 -10.80 7.81
C GLY A 66 2.71 -11.60 6.62
N LEU A 67 3.20 -12.84 6.42
CA LEU A 67 2.73 -13.68 5.31
C LEU A 67 1.25 -14.04 5.45
N GLU A 68 0.81 -14.39 6.67
CA GLU A 68 -0.59 -14.73 6.95
C GLU A 68 -1.51 -13.53 6.80
N VAL A 69 -1.07 -12.35 7.23
CA VAL A 69 -1.79 -11.08 7.02
C VAL A 69 -1.94 -10.80 5.52
N LEU A 70 -0.82 -10.76 4.78
CA LEU A 70 -0.82 -10.48 3.34
C LEU A 70 -1.68 -11.51 2.57
N ALA A 71 -1.53 -12.79 2.87
CA ALA A 71 -2.32 -13.85 2.23
C ALA A 71 -3.83 -13.71 2.51
N THR A 72 -4.21 -13.30 3.73
CA THR A 72 -5.62 -13.09 4.09
C THR A 72 -6.20 -11.91 3.35
N VAL A 73 -5.48 -10.77 3.32
CA VAL A 73 -5.89 -9.55 2.62
C VAL A 73 -6.04 -9.80 1.11
N VAL A 74 -5.04 -10.43 0.49
CA VAL A 74 -5.08 -10.77 -0.95
C VAL A 74 -6.24 -11.71 -1.27
N ARG A 75 -6.51 -12.69 -0.41
CA ARG A 75 -7.68 -13.58 -0.60
C ARG A 75 -8.99 -12.81 -0.54
N LEU A 76 -9.18 -11.91 0.42
CA LEU A 76 -10.38 -11.06 0.50
C LEU A 76 -10.56 -10.21 -0.76
N TYR A 77 -9.46 -9.65 -1.28
CA TYR A 77 -9.46 -8.93 -2.55
C TYR A 77 -9.92 -9.81 -3.72
N LEU A 78 -9.33 -11.01 -3.86
CA LEU A 78 -9.68 -11.95 -4.94
C LEU A 78 -11.12 -12.45 -4.87
N GLU A 79 -11.70 -12.52 -3.65
CA GLU A 79 -13.11 -12.83 -3.39
C GLU A 79 -14.05 -11.64 -3.62
N GLY A 80 -13.53 -10.45 -3.97
CA GLY A 80 -14.33 -9.24 -4.18
C GLY A 80 -14.82 -8.58 -2.89
N LYS A 81 -14.27 -8.97 -1.73
CA LYS A 81 -14.64 -8.46 -0.40
C LYS A 81 -13.77 -7.31 0.08
N ALA A 82 -12.69 -7.00 -0.63
CA ALA A 82 -11.79 -5.92 -0.27
C ALA A 82 -11.25 -5.19 -1.50
N TYR A 83 -10.95 -3.92 -1.29
CA TYR A 83 -9.97 -3.14 -2.05
C TYR A 83 -8.67 -3.09 -1.24
N VAL A 84 -7.53 -2.99 -1.92
CA VAL A 84 -6.22 -2.99 -1.28
C VAL A 84 -5.34 -1.94 -1.93
N LEU A 85 -4.65 -1.17 -1.10
CA LEU A 85 -3.63 -0.23 -1.51
C LEU A 85 -2.26 -0.72 -1.07
N ARG A 86 -1.24 -0.18 -1.72
CA ARG A 86 0.16 -0.38 -1.39
C ARG A 86 0.57 0.57 -0.27
N GLY A 87 1.29 0.05 0.73
CA GLY A 87 2.04 0.85 1.69
C GLY A 87 3.53 0.90 1.36
N ASN A 88 4.30 1.67 2.14
CA ASN A 88 5.73 1.75 1.89
C ASN A 88 6.46 0.45 2.24
N HIS A 89 5.91 -0.37 3.14
CA HIS A 89 6.45 -1.68 3.48
C HIS A 89 6.20 -2.76 2.42
N GLU A 90 5.36 -2.51 1.42
CA GLU A 90 5.27 -3.37 0.24
C GLU A 90 6.37 -3.00 -0.79
N SER A 91 7.63 -3.06 -0.34
CA SER A 91 8.82 -2.78 -1.15
C SER A 91 10.05 -3.60 -0.73
N PRO A 92 10.96 -3.94 -1.66
CA PRO A 92 12.13 -4.75 -1.32
C PRO A 92 13.05 -4.13 -0.27
N LEU A 93 13.28 -2.82 -0.36
CA LEU A 93 14.13 -2.09 0.57
C LEU A 93 13.59 -2.16 2.00
N MET A 94 12.27 -1.98 2.16
CA MET A 94 11.66 -2.06 3.48
C MET A 94 11.64 -3.48 4.02
N ASN A 95 11.46 -4.50 3.18
CA ASN A 95 11.41 -5.89 3.63
C ASN A 95 12.78 -6.46 4.04
N GLU A 96 13.87 -5.89 3.52
CA GLU A 96 15.24 -6.22 3.96
C GLU A 96 15.46 -5.79 5.42
N ASP A 97 15.13 -4.54 5.74
CA ASP A 97 15.31 -3.97 7.09
C ASP A 97 14.17 -4.31 8.06
N GLY A 98 12.95 -4.44 7.54
CA GLY A 98 11.70 -4.64 8.27
C GLY A 98 11.46 -6.08 8.70
N GLY A 99 12.19 -7.03 8.12
CA GLY A 99 12.28 -8.42 8.58
C GLY A 99 11.37 -9.40 7.84
N PHE A 100 10.57 -8.99 6.86
CA PHE A 100 9.67 -9.89 6.13
C PHE A 100 10.44 -10.97 5.35
N MET A 101 11.58 -10.65 4.73
CA MET A 101 12.41 -11.67 4.08
C MET A 101 12.91 -12.72 5.09
N ALA A 102 13.35 -12.26 6.26
CA ALA A 102 13.80 -13.13 7.35
C ALA A 102 12.63 -13.96 7.92
N GLU A 103 11.43 -13.40 8.00
CA GLU A 103 10.20 -14.11 8.36
C GLU A 103 9.99 -15.32 7.44
N LEU A 104 9.99 -15.11 6.11
CA LEU A 104 9.76 -16.16 5.13
C LEU A 104 10.84 -17.26 5.17
N CYS A 105 12.11 -16.84 5.14
CA CYS A 105 13.24 -17.77 4.93
C CYS A 105 13.75 -18.41 6.22
N ILE A 106 13.80 -17.66 7.32
CA ILE A 106 14.47 -18.09 8.56
C ILE A 106 13.44 -18.56 9.58
N LEU A 107 12.41 -17.75 9.83
CA LEU A 107 11.42 -18.06 10.87
C LEU A 107 10.46 -19.15 10.41
N LYS A 108 9.81 -18.96 9.25
CA LYS A 108 8.85 -19.91 8.68
C LYS A 108 9.52 -21.03 7.85
N LYS A 109 10.79 -20.85 7.48
CA LYS A 109 11.60 -21.85 6.74
C LYS A 109 10.91 -22.32 5.45
N ILE A 110 10.30 -21.39 4.72
CA ILE A 110 9.55 -21.72 3.52
C ILE A 110 10.52 -22.27 2.45
N PRO A 111 10.27 -23.48 1.90
CA PRO A 111 11.06 -24.00 0.80
C PRO A 111 11.00 -23.05 -0.40
N ASN A 112 12.16 -22.76 -1.01
CA ASN A 112 12.27 -21.80 -2.10
C ASN A 112 11.70 -20.41 -1.74
N CYS A 113 11.93 -19.94 -0.50
CA CYS A 113 11.42 -18.66 -0.02
C CYS A 113 11.75 -17.48 -0.95
N GLY A 114 12.96 -17.43 -1.54
CA GLY A 114 13.33 -16.39 -2.50
C GLY A 114 12.48 -16.41 -3.78
N GLU A 115 12.08 -17.58 -4.24
CA GLU A 115 11.16 -17.70 -5.39
C GLU A 115 9.75 -17.19 -5.01
N LEU A 116 9.24 -17.58 -3.83
CA LEU A 116 7.96 -17.07 -3.34
C LEU A 116 7.99 -15.55 -3.19
N TYR A 117 9.06 -15.02 -2.60
CA TYR A 117 9.26 -13.59 -2.44
C TYR A 117 9.31 -12.85 -3.77
N GLY A 118 9.98 -13.43 -4.78
CA GLY A 118 9.96 -12.90 -6.15
C GLY A 118 8.55 -12.75 -6.74
N TYR A 119 7.61 -13.63 -6.40
CA TYR A 119 6.20 -13.43 -6.79
C TYR A 119 5.51 -12.33 -5.98
N ILE A 120 5.87 -12.17 -4.71
CA ILE A 120 5.30 -11.16 -3.81
C ILE A 120 5.76 -9.76 -4.22
N GLU A 121 7.05 -9.53 -4.45
CA GLU A 121 7.58 -8.22 -4.87
C GLU A 121 6.99 -7.76 -6.22
N GLN A 122 6.80 -8.71 -7.15
CA GLN A 122 6.18 -8.43 -8.45
C GLN A 122 4.69 -8.13 -8.34
N MET A 123 4.01 -8.69 -7.33
CA MET A 123 2.65 -8.31 -7.00
C MET A 123 2.63 -6.92 -6.37
N PHE A 124 3.52 -6.61 -5.41
CA PHE A 124 3.62 -5.31 -4.76
C PHE A 124 3.79 -4.17 -5.77
N ALA A 125 4.65 -4.36 -6.78
CA ALA A 125 4.88 -3.39 -7.85
C ALA A 125 3.61 -3.02 -8.64
N ARG A 126 2.60 -3.89 -8.64
CA ARG A 126 1.33 -3.69 -9.38
C ARG A 126 0.21 -3.16 -8.48
N MET A 127 0.41 -3.13 -7.16
CA MET A 127 -0.65 -2.75 -6.23
C MET A 127 -1.09 -1.30 -6.44
N PRO A 128 -2.39 -1.00 -6.31
CA PRO A 128 -2.88 0.36 -6.38
C PRO A 128 -2.29 1.22 -5.26
N VAL A 129 -2.03 2.50 -5.55
CA VAL A 129 -1.40 3.44 -4.61
C VAL A 129 -2.40 4.43 -4.02
N ALA A 130 -3.56 4.57 -4.66
CA ALA A 130 -4.63 5.45 -4.19
C ALA A 130 -6.02 4.87 -4.49
N ALA A 131 -7.02 5.32 -3.72
CA ALA A 131 -8.43 5.11 -4.00
C ALA A 131 -9.20 6.42 -3.88
N ARG A 132 -10.11 6.67 -4.82
CA ARG A 132 -11.13 7.71 -4.72
C ARG A 132 -12.45 7.08 -4.28
N ILE A 133 -12.83 7.32 -3.03
CA ILE A 133 -14.04 6.79 -2.42
C ILE A 133 -15.20 7.76 -2.65
N ASN A 134 -16.27 7.26 -3.27
CA ASN A 134 -17.53 7.95 -3.55
C ASN A 134 -17.34 9.34 -4.20
N GLY A 135 -16.28 9.49 -5.00
CA GLY A 135 -15.92 10.75 -5.65
C GLY A 135 -15.52 11.90 -4.71
N ALA A 136 -15.34 11.64 -3.41
CA ALA A 136 -15.23 12.68 -2.38
C ALA A 136 -14.04 12.52 -1.43
N VAL A 137 -13.57 11.30 -1.19
CA VAL A 137 -12.47 11.03 -0.24
C VAL A 137 -11.33 10.36 -0.99
N LEU A 138 -10.13 10.93 -0.86
CA LEU A 138 -8.90 10.27 -1.29
C LEU A 138 -8.39 9.38 -0.16
N ALA A 139 -8.06 8.14 -0.48
CA ALA A 139 -7.32 7.24 0.38
C ALA A 139 -5.95 6.96 -0.25
N VAL A 140 -4.90 7.21 0.53
CA VAL A 140 -3.49 6.90 0.21
C VAL A 140 -2.85 6.37 1.49
N HIS A 141 -1.73 5.67 1.34
CA HIS A 141 -1.01 5.17 2.51
C HIS A 141 -0.31 6.29 3.29
N GLY A 142 0.57 7.04 2.62
CA GLY A 142 1.31 8.14 3.23
C GLY A 142 0.56 9.46 3.13
N GLY A 143 0.67 10.12 1.98
CA GLY A 143 0.26 11.52 1.89
C GLY A 143 0.20 12.10 0.49
N ILE A 144 -0.02 13.41 0.43
CA ILE A 144 -0.19 14.14 -0.83
C ILE A 144 1.17 14.29 -1.52
N PRO A 145 1.33 13.81 -2.77
CA PRO A 145 2.55 14.03 -3.54
C PRO A 145 2.66 15.47 -4.02
N LEU A 146 3.88 16.01 -4.00
CA LEU A 146 4.21 17.37 -4.41
C LEU A 146 5.17 17.33 -5.60
N ARG A 147 4.86 18.09 -6.66
CA ARG A 147 5.69 18.14 -7.87
C ARG A 147 6.94 18.97 -7.63
N GLU A 148 8.09 18.32 -7.57
CA GLU A 148 9.37 19.02 -7.50
C GLU A 148 9.74 19.66 -8.85
N PRO A 149 10.34 20.87 -8.87
CA PRO A 149 10.69 21.72 -7.73
C PRO A 149 9.58 22.71 -7.32
N SER A 150 8.41 22.68 -7.99
CA SER A 150 7.32 23.64 -7.76
C SER A 150 6.64 23.51 -6.40
N MET A 151 6.71 22.31 -5.80
CA MET A 151 6.04 21.94 -4.55
C MET A 151 4.51 22.09 -4.59
N GLU A 152 3.97 22.06 -5.79
CA GLU A 152 2.55 22.09 -6.07
C GLU A 152 1.96 20.68 -5.93
N PRO A 153 0.77 20.52 -5.32
CA PRO A 153 0.14 19.20 -5.19
C PRO A 153 -0.05 18.56 -6.56
N ALA A 154 0.37 17.30 -6.68
CA ALA A 154 0.16 16.48 -7.86
C ALA A 154 -1.35 16.30 -8.14
N SER A 155 -1.71 15.75 -9.29
CA SER A 155 -3.08 15.32 -9.55
C SER A 155 -3.20 13.80 -9.44
N ILE A 156 -4.40 13.32 -9.13
CA ILE A 156 -4.72 11.89 -9.15
C ILE A 156 -4.40 11.26 -10.52
N ALA A 157 -4.56 12.01 -11.62
CA ALA A 157 -4.27 11.52 -12.97
C ALA A 157 -2.78 11.27 -13.22
N GLU A 158 -1.90 12.00 -12.54
CA GLU A 158 -0.45 11.77 -12.61
C GLU A 158 -0.05 10.53 -11.81
N LEU A 159 -0.65 10.31 -10.64
CA LEU A 159 -0.46 9.07 -9.87
C LEU A 159 -0.89 7.82 -10.63
N ALA A 160 -1.91 7.93 -11.49
CA ALA A 160 -2.38 6.82 -12.30
C ALA A 160 -1.42 6.43 -13.45
N LYS A 161 -0.39 7.24 -13.74
CA LYS A 161 0.51 7.08 -14.89
C LYS A 161 1.97 7.33 -14.48
N PRO A 162 2.56 6.45 -13.66
CA PRO A 162 3.93 6.58 -13.23
C PRO A 162 4.87 6.52 -14.44
N SER A 163 6.00 7.20 -14.28
CA SER A 163 7.02 7.38 -15.28
C SER A 163 8.18 6.39 -15.17
N ASP A 164 8.24 5.64 -14.08
CA ASP A 164 9.39 4.81 -13.70
C ASP A 164 8.98 3.45 -13.07
N ASP A 165 9.99 2.66 -12.69
CA ASP A 165 9.84 1.36 -12.05
C ASP A 165 9.10 1.45 -10.71
N LEU A 166 8.13 0.56 -10.53
CA LEU A 166 7.34 0.42 -9.32
C LEU A 166 7.83 -0.70 -8.40
N VAL A 167 8.82 -1.51 -8.81
CA VAL A 167 9.41 -2.52 -7.90
C VAL A 167 10.12 -1.82 -6.75
N LEU A 168 10.97 -0.83 -7.04
CA LEU A 168 11.70 0.00 -6.07
C LEU A 168 11.04 1.36 -5.76
N PRO A 169 9.71 1.45 -5.95
CA PRO A 169 8.97 2.66 -6.36
C PRO A 169 9.84 3.93 -6.52
N GLU A 170 10.60 4.00 -7.62
CA GLU A 170 11.50 5.13 -7.88
C GLU A 170 10.77 6.34 -8.47
N ASP A 171 9.55 6.16 -8.98
CA ASP A 171 8.69 7.27 -9.40
C ASP A 171 8.44 8.22 -8.22
N PRO A 172 8.85 9.51 -8.32
CA PRO A 172 8.80 10.42 -7.18
C PRO A 172 7.39 10.66 -6.61
N LEU A 173 6.36 10.64 -7.46
CA LEU A 173 5.00 10.89 -7.00
C LEU A 173 4.43 9.66 -6.29
N VAL A 174 4.71 8.46 -6.81
CA VAL A 174 4.36 7.22 -6.11
C VAL A 174 5.12 7.11 -4.81
N TYR A 175 6.43 7.36 -4.81
CA TYR A 175 7.25 7.32 -3.60
C TYR A 175 6.67 8.26 -2.53
N GLN A 176 6.38 9.51 -2.90
CA GLN A 176 5.75 10.47 -1.99
C GLN A 176 4.34 10.05 -1.54
N ALA A 177 3.51 9.43 -2.40
CA ALA A 177 2.20 8.92 -2.00
C ALA A 177 2.29 7.83 -0.91
N LEU A 178 3.38 7.06 -0.91
CA LEU A 178 3.65 6.03 0.09
C LEU A 178 4.36 6.56 1.34
N TRP A 179 4.98 7.74 1.31
CA TRP A 179 5.88 8.16 2.39
C TRP A 179 5.60 9.53 3.03
N ASN A 180 4.90 10.44 2.34
CA ASN A 180 4.68 11.79 2.85
C ASN A 180 3.81 11.77 4.12
N ASP A 181 4.09 12.70 5.05
CA ASP A 181 3.32 12.85 6.29
C ASP A 181 2.68 14.24 6.36
N PRO A 182 1.56 14.43 7.07
CA PRO A 182 1.03 15.77 7.32
C PRO A 182 1.90 16.55 8.33
N CYS A 183 1.93 17.88 8.22
CA CYS A 183 2.43 18.77 9.28
C CYS A 183 1.42 19.87 9.67
N ASP A 184 1.57 20.38 10.89
CA ASP A 184 0.89 21.61 11.33
C ASP A 184 1.64 22.84 10.77
N CYS A 185 1.49 23.02 9.47
CA CYS A 185 2.21 23.99 8.65
C CYS A 185 1.27 24.44 7.51
N ASP A 186 1.52 25.62 6.92
CA ASP A 186 0.68 26.10 5.82
C ASP A 186 1.00 25.37 4.51
N THR A 187 2.28 25.21 4.18
CA THR A 187 2.70 24.69 2.87
C THR A 187 3.32 23.29 2.95
N HIS A 188 4.63 23.19 3.13
CA HIS A 188 5.37 21.93 3.17
C HIS A 188 6.72 22.12 3.89
N ALA A 189 7.36 21.02 4.29
CA ALA A 189 8.70 21.00 4.85
C ALA A 189 9.42 19.68 4.53
N PRO A 190 10.77 19.62 4.57
CA PRO A 190 11.48 18.36 4.45
C PRO A 190 11.06 17.37 5.55
N SER A 191 10.85 16.10 5.21
CA SER A 191 10.50 15.07 6.18
C SER A 191 11.73 14.49 6.88
N PRO A 192 11.64 14.18 8.19
CA PRO A 192 12.68 13.43 8.88
C PRO A 192 12.82 11.98 8.39
N ARG A 193 11.85 11.48 7.60
CA ARG A 193 11.89 10.11 7.04
C ARG A 193 12.99 9.91 5.99
N GLY A 194 13.44 10.98 5.33
CA GLY A 194 14.50 10.89 4.35
C GLY A 194 14.33 11.80 3.13
N PRO A 195 15.30 11.78 2.21
CA PRO A 195 15.26 12.57 0.98
C PRO A 195 14.08 12.15 0.08
N GLY A 196 13.51 13.11 -0.65
CA GLY A 196 12.36 12.87 -1.53
C GLY A 196 11.02 12.71 -0.80
N ILE A 197 11.01 12.78 0.54
CA ILE A 197 9.82 12.71 1.37
C ILE A 197 9.56 14.09 1.97
N TRP A 198 8.31 14.50 1.91
CA TRP A 198 7.87 15.81 2.34
C TRP A 198 6.81 15.72 3.41
N LEU A 199 6.85 16.68 4.33
CA LEU A 199 5.72 17.04 5.15
C LEU A 199 4.82 17.98 4.36
N TYR A 200 3.51 17.76 4.37
CA TYR A 200 2.53 18.62 3.68
C TYR A 200 1.54 19.26 4.66
N GLY A 201 1.21 20.51 4.38
CA GLY A 201 0.38 21.36 5.22
C GLY A 201 -1.05 21.54 4.71
N ARG A 202 -1.67 22.61 5.19
CA ARG A 202 -3.05 22.99 4.84
C ARG A 202 -3.20 23.28 3.34
N ASP A 203 -2.33 24.08 2.76
CA ASP A 203 -2.47 24.57 1.38
C ASP A 203 -2.43 23.44 0.35
N PRO A 204 -1.47 22.49 0.37
CA PRO A 204 -1.51 21.35 -0.54
C PRO A 204 -2.75 20.48 -0.32
N THR A 205 -3.22 20.35 0.92
CA THR A 205 -4.42 19.57 1.27
C THR A 205 -5.69 20.17 0.69
N GLU A 206 -5.86 21.49 0.75
CA GLU A 206 -7.06 22.16 0.23
C GLU A 206 -7.09 22.23 -1.30
N ARG A 207 -5.93 22.12 -1.95
CA ARG A 207 -5.76 22.31 -3.41
C ARG A 207 -5.72 21.00 -4.21
N PHE A 208 -5.42 19.87 -3.57
CA PHE A 208 -5.39 18.55 -4.19
C PHE A 208 -6.81 18.03 -4.46
#